data_AF-A0A7L4XV55-F1
#
_entry.id   AF-A0A7L4XV55-F1
#
_cell.length_a   1.000
_cell.length_b   1.000
_cell.length_c   1.000
_cell.angle_alpha   90.00
_cell.angle_beta   90.00
_cell.angle_gamma   90.00
#
_symmetry.space_group_name_H-M   'P 1'
#
loop_
_entity.id
_entity.type
_entity.pdbx_description
1 polymer ?
#
loop_
_entity_poly.entity_id
_entity_poly.type
_entity_poly.pdbx_seq_one_letter_code
_entity_poly.pdbx_strand_id
1 'polypeptide(L)' 'MVIALLCILIAMGLVQVLRPQMLWRVNHRPLQQPFVKGYVAAEPTSAGYTTTRLTGAVFLAVAVLTLIAHIS' A
#
# COMPACT_ATOMS: atom_id res chain seq x y z
N MET A 1 -16.74 -1.92 -12.81
CA MET A 1 -16.10 -2.58 -11.65
C MET A 1 -14.59 -2.45 -11.68
N VAL A 2 -13.92 -2.76 -12.80
CA VAL A 2 -12.45 -2.66 -12.94
C VAL A 2 -11.92 -1.25 -12.63
N ILE A 3 -12.55 -0.20 -13.18
CA ILE A 3 -12.16 1.21 -12.91
C ILE A 3 -12.18 1.53 -11.41
N ALA A 4 -13.25 1.17 -10.70
CA ALA A 4 -13.36 1.42 -9.27
C ALA A 4 -12.26 0.71 -8.46
N LEU A 5 -11.94 -0.54 -8.83
CA LEU A 5 -10.85 -1.28 -8.23
C LEU A 5 -9.50 -0.57 -8.46
N LEU A 6 -9.23 -0.14 -9.69
CA LEU A 6 -8.00 0.57 -10.04
C LEU A 6 -7.87 1.89 -9.25
N CYS A 7 -8.95 2.64 -9.07
CA CYS A 7 -8.95 3.84 -8.24
C CYS A 7 -8.57 3.55 -6.78
N ILE A 8 -9.09 2.46 -6.21
CA ILE A 8 -8.73 2.03 -4.84
C ILE A 8 -7.25 1.65 -4.77
N LEU A 9 -6.75 0.87 -5.74
CA LEU A 9 -5.35 0.47 -5.81
C LEU A 9 -4.43 1.69 -5.95
N ILE A 10 -4.78 2.65 -6.80
CA ILE A 10 -4.06 3.92 -6.95
C ILE A 10 -4.02 4.69 -5.63
N ALA A 11 -5.14 4.79 -4.91
CA ALA A 11 -5.18 5.43 -3.61
C ALA A 11 -4.27 4.72 -2.59
N MET A 12 -4.29 3.38 -2.55
CA MET A 12 -3.40 2.60 -1.69
C MET A 12 -1.92 2.78 -2.06
N GLY A 13 -1.59 2.76 -3.36
CA GLY A 13 -0.25 3.01 -3.87
C GLY A 13 0.24 4.42 -3.50
N LEU A 14 -0.63 5.42 -3.59
CA LEU A 14 -0.31 6.78 -3.17
C LEU A 14 0.00 6.86 -1.67
N VAL A 15 -0.75 6.15 -0.82
CA VAL A 15 -0.44 6.06 0.62
C VAL A 15 0.91 5.39 0.86
N GLN A 16 1.27 4.33 0.12
CA GLN A 16 2.61 3.70 0.23
C GLN A 16 3.73 4.70 -0.07
N VAL A 17 3.54 5.58 -1.05
CA VAL A 17 4.54 6.59 -1.43
C VAL A 17 4.63 7.72 -0.41
N LEU A 18 3.48 8.29 0.00
CA LEU A 18 3.44 9.50 0.82
C LEU A 18 3.62 9.21 2.32
N ARG A 19 2.95 8.18 2.83
CA ARG A 19 2.78 7.89 4.26
C ARG A 19 2.75 6.37 4.51
N PRO A 20 3.82 5.61 4.19
CA PRO A 20 3.83 4.16 4.35
C PRO A 20 3.58 3.69 5.79
N GLN A 21 3.89 4.53 6.79
CA GLN A 21 3.59 4.28 8.20
C GLN A 21 2.08 4.13 8.49
N MET A 22 1.21 4.74 7.68
CA MET A 22 -0.24 4.58 7.86
C MET A 22 -0.67 3.15 7.55
N LEU A 23 -0.17 2.57 6.45
CA LEU A 23 -0.48 1.19 6.08
C LEU A 23 0.10 0.22 7.11
N TRP A 24 1.29 0.48 7.63
CA TRP A 24 1.84 -0.29 8.74
C TRP A 24 0.92 -0.29 9.96
N ARG A 25 0.48 0.88 10.42
CA ARG A 25 -0.37 1.01 11.61
C ARG A 25 -1.72 0.32 11.44
N VAL A 26 -2.33 0.42 10.26
CA VAL A 26 -3.58 -0.27 9.93
C VAL A 26 -3.36 -1.78 9.80
N ASN A 27 -2.24 -2.20 9.22
CA ASN A 27 -1.98 -3.63 9.09
C ASN A 27 -1.69 -4.29 10.45
N HIS A 28 -0.82 -3.68 11.26
CA HIS A 28 -0.30 -4.26 12.50
C HIS A 28 -1.40 -4.51 13.54
N ARG A 29 -2.20 -3.48 13.88
CA ARG A 29 -3.19 -3.56 14.94
C ARG A 29 -4.55 -4.03 14.47
N PRO A 30 -5.29 -3.29 13.64
CA PRO A 30 -6.67 -3.67 13.35
C PRO A 30 -6.79 -4.86 12.39
N LEU A 31 -5.82 -5.10 11.50
CA LEU A 31 -5.96 -6.16 10.48
C LEU A 31 -5.25 -7.47 10.82
N GLN A 32 -4.13 -7.48 11.54
CA GLN A 32 -3.38 -8.72 11.81
C GLN A 32 -3.55 -9.22 13.25
N GLN A 33 -3.55 -8.32 14.24
CA GLN A 33 -3.64 -8.69 15.66
C GLN A 33 -4.91 -9.51 16.04
N PRO A 34 -6.12 -9.24 15.51
CA PRO A 34 -7.30 -10.02 15.87
C PRO A 34 -7.28 -11.46 15.36
N PHE A 35 -6.54 -11.72 14.28
CA PHE A 35 -6.52 -13.01 13.60
C PHE A 35 -5.29 -13.85 13.96
N VAL A 36 -4.25 -13.23 14.53
CA VAL A 36 -3.00 -13.89 14.91
C VAL A 36 -2.73 -13.68 16.40
N LYS A 37 -2.90 -14.75 17.19
CA LYS A 37 -2.62 -14.73 18.63
C LYS A 37 -1.15 -14.35 18.87
N GLY A 38 -0.93 -13.32 19.69
CA GLY A 38 0.41 -12.87 20.04
C GLY A 38 1.18 -12.21 18.90
N TYR A 39 0.48 -11.64 17.90
CA TYR A 39 1.15 -10.92 16.81
C TYR A 39 1.94 -9.72 17.33
N VAL A 40 3.27 -9.87 17.31
CA VAL A 40 4.23 -8.82 17.63
C VAL A 40 5.17 -8.70 16.43
N ALA A 41 4.88 -7.78 15.54
CA ALA A 41 5.81 -7.40 14.49
C ALA A 41 6.47 -6.07 14.81
N ALA A 42 7.79 -6.01 14.60
CA ALA A 42 8.58 -4.80 14.76
C ALA A 42 8.27 -3.81 13.63
N GLU A 43 8.25 -2.52 13.96
CA GLU A 43 8.06 -1.47 12.96
C GLU A 43 9.21 -1.49 11.94
N PRO A 44 8.91 -1.34 10.63
CA PRO A 44 9.94 -1.20 9.61
C PRO A 44 10.92 -0.08 9.94
N THR A 45 12.21 -0.30 9.64
CA THR A 45 13.24 0.73 9.78
C THR A 45 13.02 1.87 8.77
N SER A 46 13.78 2.96 8.91
CA SER A 46 13.79 4.03 7.90
C SER A 46 14.11 3.50 6.50
N ALA A 47 15.07 2.57 6.39
CA ALA A 47 15.39 1.89 5.14
C ALA A 47 14.20 1.05 4.62
N GLY A 48 13.52 0.30 5.50
CA GLY A 48 12.31 -0.45 5.14
C GLY A 48 11.18 0.44 4.62
N TYR A 49 10.99 1.62 5.21
CA TYR A 49 10.03 2.60 4.70
C TYR A 49 10.47 3.20 3.36
N THR A 50 11.76 3.45 3.16
CA THR A 50 12.28 3.88 1.85
C THR A 50 12.00 2.84 0.77
N THR A 51 12.27 1.56 1.04
CA THR A 51 11.94 0.46 0.12
C THR A 51 10.45 0.42 -0.18
N THR A 52 9.60 0.56 0.85
CA THR A 52 8.14 0.60 0.67
C THR A 52 7.70 1.74 -0.25
N ARG A 53 8.30 2.94 -0.12
CA ARG A 53 8.01 4.07 -1.01
C ARG A 53 8.42 3.79 -2.45
N LEU A 54 9.60 3.21 -2.66
CA LEU A 54 10.10 2.86 -3.99
C LEU A 54 9.18 1.83 -4.66
N THR A 55 8.84 0.76 -3.94
CA THR A 55 7.89 -0.25 -4.43
C THR A 55 6.52 0.37 -4.72
N GLY A 56 6.02 1.21 -3.82
CA GLY A 56 4.75 1.93 -3.99
C GLY A 56 4.75 2.86 -5.20
N ALA A 57 5.86 3.53 -5.50
CA ALA A 57 5.98 4.42 -6.66
C ALA A 57 5.92 3.64 -7.98
N VAL A 58 6.64 2.51 -8.06
CA VAL A 58 6.60 1.61 -9.21
C VAL A 58 5.19 1.05 -9.41
N PHE A 59 4.59 0.55 -8.33
CA PHE A 59 3.22 0.02 -8.37
C PHE A 59 2.20 1.08 -8.81
N LEU A 60 2.29 2.30 -8.27
CA LEU A 60 1.40 3.41 -8.61
C LEU A 60 1.51 3.79 -10.09
N ALA A 61 2.73 3.86 -10.63
CA ALA A 61 2.95 4.13 -12.04
C ALA A 61 2.28 3.08 -12.93
N VAL A 62 2.45 1.79 -12.62
CA VAL A 62 1.80 0.69 -13.35
C VAL A 62 0.28 0.76 -13.25
N ALA A 63 -0.27 1.04 -12.06
CA ALA A 63 -1.71 1.13 -11.85
C ALA A 63 -2.33 2.29 -12.64
N VAL A 64 -1.69 3.46 -12.67
CA VAL A 64 -2.13 4.62 -13.46
C VAL A 64 -2.08 4.31 -14.96
N LEU A 65 -0.98 3.72 -15.45
CA LEU A 65 -0.87 3.33 -16.86
C LEU A 65 -1.95 2.31 -17.26
N THR A 66 -2.23 1.35 -16.38
CA THR A 66 -3.28 0.35 -16.58
C THR A 66 -4.66 1.01 -16.65
N LEU A 67 -4.94 1.98 -15.77
CA LEU A 67 -6.18 2.74 -15.81
C LEU A 67 -6.34 3.50 -17.12
N ILE A 68 -5.29 4.21 -17.56
CA ILE A 68 -5.29 4.94 -18.84
C ILE A 68 -5.56 3.98 -20.00
N ALA A 69 -4.85 2.84 -20.06
CA ALA A 69 -5.02 1.85 -21.12
C ALA A 69 -6.41 1.19 -21.13
N HIS A 70 -7.09 1.14 -19.98
CA HIS A 70 -8.43 0.56 -19.88
C HIS A 70 -9.56 1.53 -20.28
N ILE A 71 -9.31 2.85 -20.19
CA ILE A 71 -10.30 3.88 -20.54
C ILE A 71 -10.08 4.51 -21.92
N SER A 72 -8.92 4.24 -22.54
CA SER A 72 -8.60 4.65 -23.91
C SER A 72 -9.11 3.62 -24.91
#